data_AF-A0A1N6SNQ2-F1
#
_entry.id   AF-A0A1N6SNQ2-F1
#
_cell.length_a   1.000
_cell.length_b   1.000
_cell.length_c   1.000
_cell.angle_alpha   90.00
_cell.angle_beta   90.00
_cell.angle_gamma   90.00
#
_symmetry.space_group_name_H-M   'P 1'
#
loop_
_entity.id
_entity.type
_entity.pdbx_description
1 polymer ?
#
loop_
_entity_poly.entity_id
_entity_poly.type
_entity_poly.pdbx_seq_one_letter_code
_entity_poly.pdbx_strand_id
1 'polypeptide(L)'
;MLGTRSQKFGLLLLIIFILVATSWNFFNAQKDEFNLNVNAEGNGRVNINPEKTKYLPEKKVALAAEAGNNSTFVKWTGDFESEKETVEITMDSNKTITAVFKKKTEIVNFNDSSLELAVRKALNKPSGPLYKSEVNDIQKLEAAGKGIQNLKGIENLTSLTYLDLGRKWKDGGWNYNIIKDLSPISNLINLNYLDLSGNKIENISPLVKNNGINSGDYVNLRYNNLELGDKDQDMKDIKKLKENDVEIKYE
;
A
#
# COMPACT_ATOMS: atom_id res chain seq x y z
N MET A 1 -111.60 -7.04 11.48
CA MET A 1 -110.99 -6.07 12.42
C MET A 1 -109.53 -5.93 11.98
N LEU A 2 -109.10 -4.87 11.27
CA LEU A 2 -108.77 -3.52 11.80
C LEU A 2 -108.07 -3.66 13.16
N GLY A 3 -106.84 -3.24 13.41
CA GLY A 3 -105.82 -2.41 12.74
C GLY A 3 -104.51 -2.59 13.55
N THR A 4 -103.40 -1.88 13.42
CA THR A 4 -102.96 -0.73 12.62
C THR A 4 -101.55 -0.39 13.13
N ARG A 5 -100.60 -0.10 12.21
CA ARG A 5 -99.47 0.87 12.28
C ARG A 5 -98.39 0.65 13.37
N SER A 6 -97.09 0.88 13.16
CA SER A 6 -96.38 1.92 12.38
C SER A 6 -95.04 1.39 11.83
N GLN A 7 -94.69 1.57 10.54
CA GLN A 7 -93.97 2.73 9.95
C GLN A 7 -92.63 3.05 10.66
N LYS A 8 -91.46 3.25 10.02
CA LYS A 8 -91.10 3.69 8.65
C LYS A 8 -89.57 3.44 8.44
N PHE A 9 -89.15 2.84 7.32
CA PHE A 9 -88.57 3.45 6.10
C PHE A 9 -87.12 3.97 6.17
N GLY A 10 -86.27 3.37 5.32
CA GLY A 10 -84.99 3.90 4.86
C GLY A 10 -84.45 3.10 3.67
N LEU A 11 -84.72 3.61 2.45
CA LEU A 11 -84.06 3.45 1.13
C LEU A 11 -83.64 2.03 0.63
N LEU A 12 -84.19 1.46 -0.45
CA LEU A 12 -84.19 1.82 -1.90
C LEU A 12 -83.00 1.20 -2.70
N LEU A 13 -83.38 0.28 -3.60
CA LEU A 13 -82.81 -0.22 -4.88
C LEU A 13 -81.31 -0.56 -5.02
N LEU A 14 -80.95 -1.79 -5.37
CA LEU A 14 -80.97 -2.46 -6.70
C LEU A 14 -80.00 -1.83 -7.74
N ILE A 15 -79.09 -2.70 -8.24
CA ILE A 15 -78.58 -2.80 -9.63
C ILE A 15 -77.13 -2.30 -9.94
N ILE A 16 -76.38 -3.20 -10.63
CA ILE A 16 -75.30 -3.01 -11.65
C ILE A 16 -73.80 -3.08 -11.23
N PHE A 17 -73.15 -4.11 -11.80
CA PHE A 17 -71.80 -4.24 -12.40
C PHE A 17 -70.51 -3.86 -11.62
N ILE A 18 -69.59 -4.84 -11.58
CA ILE A 18 -68.14 -4.80 -11.92
C ILE A 18 -67.31 -3.60 -11.43
N LEU A 19 -66.15 -3.92 -10.81
CA LEU A 19 -65.07 -3.07 -10.24
C LEU A 19 -65.28 -2.78 -8.76
N VAL A 20 -64.46 -3.31 -7.85
CA VAL A 20 -63.11 -2.80 -7.55
C VAL A 20 -62.12 -3.96 -7.36
N ALA A 21 -61.62 -4.50 -8.48
CA ALA A 21 -60.21 -4.88 -8.57
C ALA A 21 -59.41 -3.58 -8.84
N THR A 22 -59.38 -2.66 -7.87
CA THR A 22 -58.61 -1.39 -7.98
C THR A 22 -57.73 -1.10 -6.75
N SER A 23 -57.56 -2.07 -5.86
CA SER A 23 -56.39 -2.11 -4.94
C SER A 23 -55.38 -3.20 -5.32
N TRP A 24 -55.52 -3.78 -6.52
CA TRP A 24 -54.51 -4.63 -7.17
C TRP A 24 -53.85 -3.89 -8.33
N ASN A 25 -53.46 -2.65 -8.09
CA ASN A 25 -52.30 -2.07 -8.74
C ASN A 25 -51.39 -1.59 -7.60
N PHE A 26 -50.89 -2.54 -6.80
CA PHE A 26 -49.51 -2.33 -6.34
C PHE A 26 -48.73 -2.18 -7.64
N PHE A 27 -48.35 -0.93 -7.92
CA PHE A 27 -47.39 -0.57 -8.94
C PHE A 27 -46.33 -1.67 -8.95
N ASN A 28 -46.43 -2.58 -9.90
CA ASN A 28 -45.28 -3.35 -10.33
C ASN A 28 -44.50 -2.35 -11.19
N ALA A 29 -43.98 -1.30 -10.53
CA ALA A 29 -42.92 -0.49 -11.10
C ALA A 29 -41.79 -1.48 -11.24
N GLN A 30 -41.68 -2.06 -12.44
CA GLN A 30 -40.42 -2.62 -12.88
C GLN A 30 -39.41 -1.50 -12.64
N LYS A 31 -38.64 -1.60 -11.54
CA LYS A 31 -37.64 -0.59 -11.24
C LYS A 31 -36.68 -0.64 -12.41
N ASP A 32 -36.63 0.45 -13.17
CA ASP A 32 -35.71 0.55 -14.29
C ASP A 32 -34.32 0.22 -13.78
N GLU A 33 -33.75 -0.86 -14.32
CA GLU A 33 -32.42 -1.30 -13.94
C GLU A 33 -31.37 -0.47 -14.68
N PHE A 34 -30.26 -0.22 -14.02
CA PHE A 34 -29.15 0.54 -14.56
C PHE A 34 -28.04 -0.35 -15.09
N ASN A 35 -27.42 0.08 -16.18
CA ASN A 35 -26.22 -0.52 -16.74
C ASN A 35 -24.98 0.11 -16.10
N LEU A 36 -23.98 -0.72 -15.82
CA LEU A 36 -22.65 -0.29 -15.39
C LEU A 36 -21.63 -0.75 -16.43
N ASN A 37 -21.05 0.21 -17.15
CA ASN A 37 -19.97 -0.03 -18.09
C ASN A 37 -18.64 0.33 -17.41
N VAL A 38 -17.74 -0.64 -17.27
CA VAL A 38 -16.45 -0.44 -16.60
C VAL A 38 -15.32 -0.71 -17.58
N ASN A 39 -14.48 0.29 -17.81
CA ASN A 39 -13.33 0.21 -18.70
C ASN A 39 -12.01 0.22 -17.92
N ALA A 40 -10.95 -0.25 -18.56
CA ALA A 40 -9.58 -0.09 -18.10
C ALA A 40 -8.76 0.60 -19.19
N GLU A 41 -8.11 1.72 -18.84
CA GLU A 41 -7.16 2.42 -19.70
C GLU A 41 -5.74 2.13 -19.21
N GLY A 42 -4.85 1.69 -20.11
CA GLY A 42 -3.51 1.25 -19.77
C GLY A 42 -3.44 -0.23 -19.40
N ASN A 43 -2.37 -0.65 -18.74
CA ASN A 43 -2.17 -2.06 -18.39
C ASN A 43 -2.71 -2.35 -16.97
N GLY A 44 -3.92 -2.87 -16.90
CA GLY A 44 -4.59 -3.30 -15.69
C GLY A 44 -5.96 -3.91 -15.99
N ARG A 45 -6.65 -4.36 -14.94
CA ARG A 45 -8.01 -4.90 -15.02
C ARG A 45 -8.87 -4.37 -13.88
N VAL A 46 -10.18 -4.51 -14.01
CA VAL A 46 -11.14 -4.14 -12.97
C VAL A 46 -11.94 -5.36 -12.55
N ASN A 47 -12.00 -5.61 -11.25
CA ASN A 47 -12.90 -6.59 -10.66
C ASN A 47 -14.17 -5.89 -10.18
N ILE A 48 -15.33 -6.47 -10.49
CA ILE A 48 -16.64 -5.93 -10.17
C ILE A 48 -17.36 -6.93 -9.25
N ASN A 49 -17.93 -6.46 -8.13
CA ASN A 49 -18.66 -7.31 -7.21
C ASN A 49 -19.92 -6.61 -6.64
N PRO A 50 -21.14 -7.17 -6.81
CA PRO A 50 -21.43 -8.37 -7.61
C PRO A 50 -21.35 -8.08 -9.11
N GLU A 51 -20.74 -8.96 -9.89
CA GLU A 51 -20.70 -8.84 -11.35
C GLU A 51 -22.07 -9.16 -11.96
N LYS A 52 -22.70 -8.16 -12.59
CA LYS A 52 -24.00 -8.28 -13.28
C LYS A 52 -24.05 -7.37 -14.50
N THR A 53 -24.93 -7.71 -15.44
CA THR A 53 -25.24 -6.88 -16.62
C THR A 53 -26.15 -5.69 -16.28
N LYS A 54 -26.96 -5.82 -15.23
CA LYS A 54 -27.94 -4.82 -14.78
C LYS A 54 -28.06 -4.79 -13.27
N TYR A 55 -28.35 -3.62 -12.72
CA TYR A 55 -28.45 -3.38 -11.29
C TYR A 55 -29.73 -2.63 -10.94
N LEU A 56 -30.40 -3.05 -9.87
CA LEU A 56 -31.53 -2.29 -9.33
C LEU A 56 -31.03 -0.96 -8.73
N PRO A 57 -31.88 0.09 -8.74
CA PRO A 57 -31.59 1.34 -8.05
C PRO A 57 -31.17 1.15 -6.59
N GLU A 58 -30.26 1.99 -6.10
CA GLU A 58 -29.69 1.98 -4.75
C GLU A 58 -28.83 0.76 -4.41
N LYS A 59 -28.63 -0.18 -5.35
CA LYS A 59 -27.70 -1.28 -5.13
C LYS A 59 -26.27 -0.78 -5.19
N LYS A 60 -25.48 -1.31 -4.27
CA LYS A 60 -24.06 -1.01 -4.20
C LYS A 60 -23.25 -2.02 -4.99
N VAL A 61 -22.20 -1.53 -5.64
CA VAL A 61 -21.26 -2.33 -6.43
C VAL A 61 -19.85 -1.94 -6.02
N ALA A 62 -19.06 -2.91 -5.60
CA ALA A 62 -17.65 -2.74 -5.33
C ALA A 62 -16.86 -2.86 -6.64
N LEU A 63 -15.97 -1.90 -6.88
CA LEU A 63 -15.00 -1.89 -7.96
C LEU A 63 -13.61 -1.94 -7.35
N ALA A 64 -12.76 -2.86 -7.81
CA ALA A 64 -11.36 -2.95 -7.42
C ALA A 64 -10.48 -2.93 -8.67
N ALA A 65 -9.56 -1.97 -8.73
CA ALA A 65 -8.58 -1.87 -9.81
C ALA A 65 -7.36 -2.74 -9.48
N GLU A 66 -6.98 -3.59 -10.42
CA GLU A 66 -5.78 -4.42 -10.31
C GLU A 66 -4.79 -4.02 -11.40
N ALA A 67 -3.72 -3.34 -11.01
CA ALA A 67 -2.69 -2.90 -11.94
C ALA A 67 -1.96 -4.11 -12.56
N GLY A 68 -1.75 -4.05 -13.87
CA GLY A 68 -0.96 -5.04 -14.59
C GLY A 68 0.54 -4.88 -14.31
N ASN A 69 1.32 -5.84 -14.77
CA ASN A 69 2.78 -5.80 -14.64
C ASN A 69 3.37 -4.47 -15.17
N ASN A 70 4.32 -3.91 -14.43
CA ASN A 70 4.98 -2.64 -14.74
C ASN A 70 4.02 -1.44 -14.85
N SER A 71 2.83 -1.51 -14.24
CA SER A 71 1.90 -0.38 -14.17
C SER A 71 1.45 -0.13 -12.73
N THR A 72 0.85 1.04 -12.52
CA THR A 72 0.23 1.45 -11.26
C THR A 72 -1.16 1.99 -11.57
N PHE A 73 -2.10 1.76 -10.67
CA PHE A 73 -3.39 2.44 -10.72
C PHE A 73 -3.21 3.91 -10.40
N VAL A 74 -3.92 4.78 -11.11
CA VAL A 74 -3.86 6.23 -10.92
C VAL A 74 -5.15 6.74 -10.31
N LYS A 75 -6.30 6.46 -10.95
CA LYS A 75 -7.62 6.90 -10.51
C LYS A 75 -8.74 6.26 -11.31
N TRP A 76 -9.95 6.33 -10.75
CA TRP A 76 -11.22 6.17 -11.45
C TRP A 76 -11.63 7.49 -12.09
N THR A 77 -12.21 7.43 -13.30
CA THR A 77 -12.77 8.58 -14.03
C THR A 77 -14.11 8.23 -14.68
N GLY A 78 -14.83 9.24 -15.19
CA GLY A 78 -16.13 9.09 -15.84
C GLY A 78 -17.25 9.56 -14.93
N ASP A 79 -18.30 8.76 -14.79
CA ASP A 79 -19.46 9.09 -13.93
C ASP A 79 -19.16 8.97 -12.43
N PHE A 80 -17.95 8.53 -12.06
CA PHE A 80 -17.44 8.47 -10.70
C PHE A 80 -15.93 8.69 -10.70
N GLU A 81 -15.41 9.49 -9.77
CA GLU A 81 -13.98 9.76 -9.62
C GLU A 81 -13.48 9.41 -8.22
N SER A 82 -12.31 8.79 -8.15
CA SER A 82 -11.64 8.44 -6.89
C SER A 82 -10.21 8.00 -7.16
N GLU A 83 -9.30 8.30 -6.24
CA GLU A 83 -7.91 7.80 -6.27
C GLU A 83 -7.74 6.51 -5.45
N LYS A 84 -8.79 6.05 -4.77
CA LYS A 84 -8.76 4.78 -4.03
C LYS A 84 -8.84 3.60 -5.00
N GLU A 85 -7.92 2.65 -4.88
CA GLU A 85 -7.87 1.45 -5.72
C GLU A 85 -9.14 0.60 -5.62
N THR A 86 -9.78 0.57 -4.44
CA THR A 86 -11.07 -0.10 -4.21
C THR A 86 -12.12 0.91 -3.77
N VAL A 87 -13.27 0.90 -4.43
CA VAL A 87 -14.39 1.81 -4.20
C VAL A 87 -15.71 1.06 -4.18
N GLU A 88 -16.71 1.61 -3.49
CA GLU A 88 -18.09 1.14 -3.53
C GLU A 88 -18.94 2.26 -4.13
N ILE A 89 -19.59 1.97 -5.26
CA ILE A 89 -20.50 2.91 -5.93
C ILE A 89 -21.95 2.51 -5.67
N THR A 90 -22.85 3.51 -5.70
CA THR A 90 -24.30 3.26 -5.66
C THR A 90 -24.87 3.43 -7.07
N MET A 91 -25.72 2.48 -7.48
CA MET A 91 -26.38 2.52 -8.79
C MET A 91 -27.64 3.37 -8.71
N ASP A 92 -27.52 4.65 -9.08
CA ASP A 92 -28.60 5.66 -9.16
C ASP A 92 -28.90 6.10 -10.61
N SER A 93 -28.06 5.72 -11.56
CA SER A 93 -28.17 5.97 -13.00
C SER A 93 -27.42 4.90 -13.78
N ASN A 94 -27.57 4.88 -15.11
CA ASN A 94 -26.57 4.24 -15.96
C ASN A 94 -25.21 4.92 -15.72
N LYS A 95 -24.13 4.14 -15.64
CA LYS A 95 -22.78 4.64 -15.36
C LYS A 95 -21.74 4.06 -16.31
N THR A 96 -20.80 4.90 -16.73
CA THR A 96 -19.55 4.54 -17.39
C THR A 96 -18.39 5.01 -16.53
N ILE A 97 -17.58 4.07 -16.04
CA ILE A 97 -16.45 4.32 -15.16
C ILE A 97 -15.19 3.71 -15.78
N THR A 98 -14.07 4.42 -15.74
CA THR A 98 -12.79 3.94 -16.27
C THR A 98 -11.73 3.91 -15.18
N ALA A 99 -11.06 2.77 -14.99
CA ALA A 99 -9.83 2.70 -14.22
C ALA A 99 -8.64 3.13 -15.11
N VAL A 100 -7.87 4.12 -14.67
CA VAL A 100 -6.70 4.61 -15.39
C VAL A 100 -5.43 4.03 -14.76
N PHE A 101 -4.61 3.37 -15.58
CA PHE A 101 -3.33 2.80 -15.20
C PHE A 101 -2.18 3.48 -15.96
N LYS A 102 -1.06 3.74 -15.28
CA LYS A 102 0.16 4.29 -15.90
C LYS A 102 1.33 3.33 -15.76
N LYS A 103 2.17 3.30 -16.80
CA LYS A 103 3.42 2.53 -16.80
C LYS A 103 4.41 3.08 -15.77
N LYS A 104 5.08 2.21 -15.03
CA LYS A 104 6.23 2.54 -14.18
C LYS A 104 7.42 2.92 -15.07
N THR A 105 8.06 4.05 -14.81
CA THR A 105 9.14 4.59 -15.68
C THR A 105 10.48 4.77 -14.98
N GLU A 106 10.51 4.96 -13.66
CA GLU A 106 11.75 5.19 -12.91
C GLU A 106 12.38 3.86 -12.48
N ILE A 107 13.43 3.42 -13.19
CA ILE A 107 14.20 2.22 -12.86
C ILE A 107 15.28 2.57 -11.83
N VAL A 108 15.41 1.72 -10.81
CA VAL A 108 16.45 1.78 -9.80
C VAL A 108 17.55 0.78 -10.14
N ASN A 109 18.79 1.25 -10.12
CA ASN A 109 19.99 0.43 -10.33
C ASN A 109 20.74 0.28 -9.02
N PHE A 110 21.17 -0.95 -8.71
CA PHE A 110 22.02 -1.26 -7.57
C PHE A 110 23.42 -1.60 -8.08
N ASN A 111 24.45 -0.94 -7.55
CA ASN A 111 25.83 -1.16 -8.02
C ASN A 111 26.52 -2.35 -7.33
N ASP A 112 25.78 -3.11 -6.53
CA ASP A 112 26.21 -4.33 -5.88
C ASP A 112 25.17 -5.42 -6.13
N SER A 113 25.59 -6.51 -6.78
CA SER A 113 24.68 -7.60 -7.15
C SER A 113 24.13 -8.34 -5.93
N SER A 114 24.87 -8.39 -4.82
CA SER A 114 24.40 -9.02 -3.58
C SER A 114 23.34 -8.16 -2.89
N LEU A 115 23.49 -6.83 -2.94
CA LEU A 115 22.45 -5.90 -2.49
C LEU A 115 21.21 -6.00 -3.38
N GLU A 116 21.38 -6.02 -4.71
CA GLU A 116 20.26 -6.21 -5.64
C GLU A 116 19.51 -7.52 -5.34
N LEU A 117 20.23 -8.62 -5.11
CA LEU A 117 19.62 -9.92 -4.76
C LEU A 117 18.84 -9.86 -3.45
N ALA A 118 19.32 -9.12 -2.44
CA ALA A 118 18.59 -8.92 -1.19
C ALA A 118 17.27 -8.14 -1.42
N VAL A 119 17.32 -7.07 -2.23
CA VAL A 119 16.13 -6.27 -2.60
C VAL A 119 15.14 -7.10 -3.41
N ARG A 120 15.62 -7.85 -4.41
CA ARG A 120 14.80 -8.78 -5.20
C ARG A 120 14.10 -9.81 -4.34
N LYS A 121 14.80 -10.35 -3.36
CA LYS A 121 14.21 -11.30 -2.40
C LYS A 121 13.12 -10.63 -1.56
N ALA A 122 13.35 -9.41 -1.08
CA ALA A 122 12.36 -8.65 -0.30
C ALA A 122 11.06 -8.39 -1.10
N LEU A 123 11.16 -8.19 -2.42
CA LEU A 123 10.02 -7.98 -3.32
C LEU A 123 9.38 -9.26 -3.85
N ASN A 124 9.96 -10.43 -3.56
CA ASN A 124 9.63 -11.68 -4.25
C ASN A 124 9.70 -11.54 -5.80
N LYS A 125 10.71 -10.82 -6.30
CA LYS A 125 10.89 -10.44 -7.72
C LYS A 125 12.27 -10.86 -8.24
N PRO A 126 12.43 -12.12 -8.70
CA PRO A 126 13.75 -12.67 -9.05
C PRO A 126 14.37 -12.07 -10.32
N SER A 127 13.57 -11.46 -11.21
CA SER A 127 14.04 -10.95 -12.50
C SER A 127 13.30 -9.69 -12.95
N GLY A 128 13.79 -9.08 -14.04
CA GLY A 128 13.23 -7.86 -14.61
C GLY A 128 13.67 -6.56 -13.91
N PRO A 129 13.26 -5.40 -14.43
CA PRO A 129 13.61 -4.10 -13.86
C PRO A 129 12.97 -3.92 -12.48
N LEU A 130 13.71 -3.26 -11.59
CA LEU A 130 13.23 -2.78 -10.29
C LEU A 130 12.83 -1.33 -10.45
N TYR A 131 11.56 -1.00 -10.20
CA TYR A 131 11.09 0.38 -10.28
C TYR A 131 11.11 1.05 -8.91
N LYS A 132 11.29 2.38 -8.90
CA LYS A 132 11.30 3.18 -7.66
C LYS A 132 10.04 2.98 -6.83
N SER A 133 8.87 2.93 -7.49
CA SER A 133 7.59 2.67 -6.82
C SER A 133 7.49 1.29 -6.19
N GLU A 134 8.30 0.31 -6.62
CA GLU A 134 8.32 -1.03 -6.01
C GLU A 134 9.24 -1.06 -4.80
N VAL A 135 10.44 -0.48 -4.93
CA VAL A 135 11.43 -0.52 -3.84
C VAL A 135 11.06 0.42 -2.69
N ASN A 136 10.29 1.49 -2.96
CA ASN A 136 9.84 2.41 -1.92
C ASN A 136 8.94 1.73 -0.87
N ASP A 137 8.29 0.61 -1.18
CA ASP A 137 7.40 -0.08 -0.24
C ASP A 137 8.15 -1.03 0.70
N ILE A 138 9.46 -1.23 0.50
CA ILE A 138 10.26 -2.11 1.34
C ILE A 138 10.52 -1.45 2.69
N GLN A 139 9.92 -2.00 3.74
CA GLN A 139 10.13 -1.55 5.12
C GLN A 139 11.24 -2.33 5.84
N LYS A 140 11.53 -3.55 5.39
CA LYS A 140 12.51 -4.45 6.01
C LYS A 140 13.44 -5.05 4.97
N LEU A 141 14.74 -4.85 5.14
CA LEU A 141 15.77 -5.47 4.30
C LEU A 141 16.75 -6.29 5.15
N GLU A 142 16.79 -7.61 4.90
CA GLU A 142 17.72 -8.55 5.54
C GLU A 142 18.85 -8.92 4.58
N ALA A 143 20.03 -8.37 4.83
CA ALA A 143 21.18 -8.44 3.95
C ALA A 143 22.49 -8.75 4.71
N ALA A 144 22.40 -9.33 5.89
CA ALA A 144 23.56 -9.72 6.69
C ALA A 144 24.41 -10.83 6.04
N GLY A 145 25.73 -10.64 6.08
CA GLY A 145 26.73 -11.62 5.61
C GLY A 145 26.57 -12.01 4.16
N LYS A 146 26.26 -11.05 3.28
CA LYS A 146 26.04 -11.27 1.84
C LYS A 146 27.22 -10.87 0.97
N GLY A 147 28.31 -10.39 1.56
CA GLY A 147 29.47 -9.90 0.81
C GLY A 147 29.21 -8.54 0.13
N ILE A 148 28.23 -7.77 0.62
CA ILE A 148 27.91 -6.45 0.08
C ILE A 148 29.05 -5.48 0.34
N GLN A 149 29.41 -4.68 -0.65
CA GLN A 149 30.50 -3.70 -0.58
C GLN A 149 30.00 -2.29 -0.91
N ASN A 150 29.05 -2.18 -1.83
CA ASN A 150 28.54 -0.90 -2.33
C ASN A 150 27.04 -0.76 -2.03
N LEU A 151 26.68 0.32 -1.35
CA LEU A 151 25.29 0.61 -0.97
C LEU A 151 24.54 1.45 -2.02
N LYS A 152 25.17 1.85 -3.12
CA LYS A 152 24.52 2.68 -4.14
C LYS A 152 23.26 1.98 -4.69
N GLY A 153 22.15 2.72 -4.68
CA GLY A 153 20.81 2.25 -5.00
C GLY A 153 19.92 2.17 -3.75
N ILE A 154 20.51 1.95 -2.57
CA ILE A 154 19.77 1.79 -1.31
C ILE A 154 19.01 3.06 -0.91
N GLU A 155 19.46 4.23 -1.36
CA GLU A 155 18.82 5.53 -1.08
C GLU A 155 17.38 5.62 -1.62
N ASN A 156 16.96 4.69 -2.50
CA ASN A 156 15.60 4.62 -3.04
C ASN A 156 14.62 3.84 -2.16
N LEU A 157 15.10 3.15 -1.13
CA LEU A 157 14.27 2.35 -0.21
C LEU A 157 13.76 3.24 0.94
N THR A 158 13.06 4.32 0.60
CA THR A 158 12.77 5.41 1.54
C THR A 158 11.80 5.05 2.67
N SER A 159 11.05 3.96 2.57
CA SER A 159 10.22 3.45 3.68
C SER A 159 10.92 2.46 4.60
N LEU A 160 12.23 2.23 4.45
CA LEU A 160 12.97 1.32 5.33
C LEU A 160 12.91 1.77 6.79
N THR A 161 12.48 0.84 7.64
CA THR A 161 12.52 0.96 9.11
C THR A 161 13.48 -0.03 9.75
N TYR A 162 13.76 -1.14 9.06
CA TYR A 162 14.69 -2.18 9.50
C TYR A 162 15.70 -2.48 8.39
N LEU A 163 16.97 -2.24 8.67
CA LEU A 163 18.08 -2.53 7.78
C LEU A 163 19.15 -3.36 8.49
N ASP A 164 19.24 -4.63 8.12
CA ASP A 164 20.27 -5.54 8.63
C ASP A 164 21.35 -5.78 7.57
N LEU A 165 22.49 -5.12 7.74
CA LEU A 165 23.71 -5.24 6.94
C LEU A 165 24.86 -5.84 7.77
N GLY A 166 24.54 -6.48 8.90
CA GLY A 166 25.51 -7.02 9.83
C GLY A 166 26.26 -8.26 9.31
N ARG A 167 27.09 -8.86 10.17
CA ARG A 167 27.66 -10.19 9.92
C ARG A 167 26.65 -11.27 10.29
N LYS A 168 26.71 -12.41 9.61
CA LYS A 168 25.81 -13.55 9.85
C LYS A 168 26.55 -14.85 10.01
N TRP A 169 26.26 -15.58 11.08
CA TRP A 169 26.74 -16.96 11.23
C TRP A 169 26.00 -17.88 10.26
N LYS A 170 26.74 -18.58 9.41
CA LYS A 170 26.20 -19.56 8.46
C LYS A 170 27.30 -20.56 8.06
N ASP A 171 26.93 -21.82 7.88
CA ASP A 171 27.82 -22.87 7.37
C ASP A 171 29.11 -23.05 8.20
N GLY A 172 29.00 -22.91 9.53
CA GLY A 172 30.14 -23.09 10.45
C GLY A 172 31.09 -21.89 10.54
N GLY A 173 30.74 -20.74 9.98
CA GLY A 173 31.55 -19.52 10.07
C GLY A 173 30.76 -18.22 10.03
N TRP A 174 31.44 -17.12 10.32
CA TRP A 174 30.91 -15.77 10.12
C TRP A 174 31.05 -15.37 8.65
N ASN A 175 29.93 -14.97 8.05
CA ASN A 175 29.89 -14.30 6.77
C ASN A 175 29.73 -12.81 7.00
N TYR A 176 30.45 -12.02 6.21
CA TYR A 176 30.58 -10.59 6.41
C TYR A 176 30.05 -9.83 5.20
N ASN A 177 29.65 -8.59 5.43
CA ASN A 177 29.67 -7.56 4.41
C ASN A 177 31.02 -6.82 4.53
N ILE A 178 31.38 -6.02 3.52
CA ILE A 178 32.65 -5.28 3.49
C ILE A 178 32.39 -3.81 3.12
N ILE A 179 31.27 -3.28 3.62
CA ILE A 179 30.83 -1.91 3.40
C ILE A 179 31.83 -0.95 4.06
N LYS A 180 32.14 0.13 3.35
CA LYS A 180 32.93 1.27 3.85
C LYS A 180 32.15 2.57 3.84
N ASP A 181 31.44 2.82 2.74
CA ASP A 181 30.73 4.07 2.51
C ASP A 181 29.27 3.98 2.97
N LEU A 182 28.93 4.80 3.96
CA LEU A 182 27.57 4.95 4.48
C LEU A 182 26.82 6.14 3.86
N SER A 183 27.43 6.88 2.93
CA SER A 183 26.76 8.02 2.29
C SER A 183 25.39 7.66 1.66
N PRO A 184 25.17 6.47 1.07
CA PRO A 184 23.88 6.13 0.47
C PRO A 184 22.73 5.98 1.48
N ILE A 185 23.01 5.77 2.77
CA ILE A 185 21.96 5.63 3.81
C ILE A 185 21.65 6.94 4.55
N SER A 186 22.32 8.05 4.19
CA SER A 186 22.18 9.33 4.90
C SER A 186 20.78 9.96 4.84
N ASN A 187 19.97 9.60 3.83
CA ASN A 187 18.60 10.12 3.65
C ASN A 187 17.50 9.09 3.97
N LEU A 188 17.86 7.93 4.53
CA LEU A 188 16.89 6.93 4.98
C LEU A 188 16.39 7.32 6.37
N ILE A 189 15.44 8.25 6.40
CA ILE A 189 15.00 8.92 7.63
C ILE A 189 14.00 8.13 8.49
N ASN A 190 13.55 6.98 8.01
CA ASN A 190 12.56 6.15 8.70
C ASN A 190 13.21 4.97 9.45
N LEU A 191 14.54 4.89 9.51
CA LEU A 191 15.26 3.77 10.09
C LEU A 191 15.17 3.76 11.62
N ASN A 192 14.62 2.68 12.18
CA ASN A 192 14.56 2.45 13.62
C ASN A 192 15.56 1.37 14.07
N TYR A 193 15.92 0.46 13.17
CA TYR A 193 16.90 -0.60 13.41
C TYR A 193 17.92 -0.63 12.28
N LEU A 194 19.19 -0.47 12.63
CA LEU A 194 20.31 -0.47 11.71
C LEU A 194 21.45 -1.34 12.26
N ASP A 195 21.61 -2.54 11.70
CA ASP A 195 22.78 -3.37 11.98
C ASP A 195 23.84 -3.20 10.89
N LEU A 196 24.98 -2.66 11.26
CA LEU A 196 26.17 -2.45 10.43
C LEU A 196 27.37 -3.26 10.95
N SER A 197 27.16 -4.20 11.86
CA SER A 197 28.25 -4.92 12.52
C SER A 197 29.04 -5.82 11.56
N GLY A 198 30.34 -5.97 11.77
CA GLY A 198 31.16 -6.84 10.93
C GLY A 198 31.26 -6.34 9.49
N ASN A 199 31.55 -5.05 9.33
CA ASN A 199 31.84 -4.40 8.05
C ASN A 199 33.28 -3.81 8.08
N LYS A 200 33.61 -2.92 7.15
CA LYS A 200 34.90 -2.22 7.07
C LYS A 200 34.71 -0.70 7.20
N ILE A 201 33.74 -0.27 8.00
CA ILE A 201 33.40 1.14 8.17
C ILE A 201 34.50 1.82 8.97
N GLU A 202 34.96 2.96 8.46
CA GLU A 202 36.02 3.82 9.02
C GLU A 202 35.51 5.27 9.23
N ASN A 203 34.27 5.57 8.85
CA ASN A 203 33.67 6.91 8.95
C ASN A 203 32.15 6.80 9.12
N ILE A 204 31.66 7.21 10.29
CA ILE A 204 30.23 7.17 10.62
C ILE A 204 29.52 8.53 10.54
N SER A 205 30.20 9.58 10.09
CA SER A 205 29.58 10.91 9.93
C SER A 205 28.30 10.92 9.07
N PRO A 206 28.07 10.01 8.10
CA PRO A 206 26.78 9.93 7.41
C PRO A 206 25.60 9.57 8.33
N LEU A 207 25.83 8.83 9.43
CA LEU A 207 24.79 8.51 10.42
C LEU A 207 24.39 9.75 11.21
N VAL A 208 25.36 10.58 11.58
CA VAL A 208 25.11 11.88 12.25
C VAL A 208 24.38 12.87 11.35
N LYS A 209 24.61 12.80 10.03
CA LYS A 209 23.91 13.63 9.02
C LYS A 209 22.49 13.14 8.74
N ASN A 210 22.17 11.89 9.09
CA ASN A 210 20.83 11.35 8.89
C ASN A 210 19.90 11.92 9.95
N ASN A 211 19.00 12.82 9.53
CA ASN A 211 18.05 13.50 10.42
C ASN A 211 16.94 12.58 10.97
N GLY A 212 16.88 11.33 10.51
CA GLY A 212 15.94 10.33 10.99
C GLY A 212 16.48 9.41 12.07
N ILE A 213 17.80 9.31 12.27
CA ILE A 213 18.38 8.49 13.36
C ILE A 213 18.34 9.31 14.65
N ASN A 214 17.43 8.95 15.55
CA ASN A 214 17.08 9.71 16.74
C ASN A 214 16.68 8.81 17.94
N SER A 215 15.99 9.40 18.91
CA SER A 215 15.65 8.79 20.19
C SER A 215 14.88 7.48 20.02
N GLY A 216 15.41 6.40 20.58
CA GLY A 216 14.80 5.07 20.56
C GLY A 216 15.23 4.18 19.39
N ASP A 217 16.06 4.70 18.47
CA ASP A 217 16.61 3.91 17.38
C ASP A 217 17.80 3.07 17.83
N TYR A 218 18.02 1.94 17.15
CA TYR A 218 19.12 1.01 17.43
C TYR A 218 20.14 1.01 16.29
N VAL A 219 21.42 1.22 16.62
CA VAL A 219 22.54 1.16 15.68
C VAL A 219 23.65 0.24 16.21
N ASN A 220 23.97 -0.80 15.44
CA ASN A 220 25.07 -1.72 15.76
C ASN A 220 26.26 -1.52 14.82
N LEU A 221 27.35 -0.97 15.34
CA LEU A 221 28.61 -0.69 14.66
C LEU A 221 29.76 -1.62 15.09
N ARG A 222 29.51 -2.63 15.93
CA ARG A 222 30.56 -3.53 16.41
C ARG A 222 31.34 -4.19 15.28
N TYR A 223 32.60 -4.50 15.52
CA TYR A 223 33.45 -5.21 14.54
C TYR A 223 33.57 -4.43 13.21
N ASN A 224 33.79 -3.12 13.31
CA ASN A 224 34.19 -2.25 12.23
C ASN A 224 35.62 -1.72 12.47
N ASN A 225 36.10 -0.84 11.60
CA ASN A 225 37.44 -0.25 11.66
C ASN A 225 37.38 1.18 12.23
N LEU A 226 36.59 1.39 13.28
CA LEU A 226 36.39 2.73 13.86
C LEU A 226 37.58 3.15 14.72
N GLU A 227 37.90 4.44 14.69
CA GLU A 227 38.88 5.05 15.57
C GLU A 227 38.19 5.53 16.86
N LEU A 228 38.41 4.82 17.97
CA LEU A 228 37.66 5.00 19.23
C LEU A 228 38.44 5.77 20.31
N GLY A 229 39.53 6.46 19.95
CA GLY A 229 40.21 7.37 20.85
C GLY A 229 39.33 8.58 21.18
N ASP A 230 39.48 9.13 22.38
CA ASP A 230 38.61 10.23 22.87
C ASP A 230 38.57 11.48 21.98
N LYS A 231 39.60 11.69 21.16
CA LYS A 231 39.74 12.82 20.24
C LYS A 231 39.32 12.51 18.80
N ASP A 232 39.11 11.24 18.49
CA ASP A 232 38.82 10.77 17.13
C ASP A 232 37.41 11.15 16.71
N GLN A 233 37.21 11.33 15.41
CA GLN A 233 35.91 11.81 14.90
C GLN A 233 34.80 10.79 15.11
N ASP A 234 35.07 9.49 14.92
CA ASP A 234 34.07 8.44 15.14
C ASP A 234 33.58 8.42 16.58
N MET A 235 34.49 8.60 17.56
CA MET A 235 34.09 8.67 18.97
C MET A 235 33.25 9.92 19.29
N LYS A 236 33.51 11.06 18.64
CA LYS A 236 32.65 12.26 18.76
C LYS A 236 31.28 12.03 18.13
N ASP A 237 31.23 11.38 16.97
CA ASP A 237 30.00 11.06 16.26
C ASP A 237 29.14 10.06 17.07
N ILE A 238 29.76 9.04 17.69
CA ILE A 238 29.10 8.12 18.63
C ILE A 238 28.52 8.88 19.83
N LYS A 239 29.28 9.80 20.43
CA LYS A 239 28.81 10.62 21.57
C LYS A 239 27.59 11.44 21.16
N LYS A 240 27.63 12.11 20.00
CA LYS A 240 26.51 12.91 19.48
C LYS A 240 25.25 12.07 19.23
N LEU A 241 25.40 10.87 18.68
CA LEU A 241 24.24 10.00 18.47
C LEU A 241 23.65 9.50 19.80
N LYS A 242 24.49 9.16 20.79
CA LYS A 242 24.03 8.81 22.15
C LYS A 242 23.32 9.97 22.86
N GLU A 243 23.78 11.21 22.66
CA GLU A 243 23.11 12.41 23.17
C GLU A 243 21.69 12.60 22.59
N ASN A 244 21.43 12.02 21.42
CA ASN A 244 20.10 11.96 20.80
C ASN A 244 19.31 10.69 21.20
N ASP A 245 19.66 10.03 22.31
CA ASP A 245 19.01 8.83 22.84
C ASP A 245 18.98 7.63 21.85
N VAL A 246 19.97 7.54 20.96
CA VAL A 246 20.17 6.38 20.07
C VAL A 246 20.88 5.25 20.86
N GLU A 247 20.34 4.04 20.81
CA GLU A 247 21.03 2.86 21.35
C GLU A 247 22.17 2.43 20.40
N ILE A 248 23.42 2.67 20.79
CA ILE A 248 24.59 2.32 19.97
C ILE A 248 25.46 1.24 20.60
N LYS A 249 25.81 0.24 19.79
CA LYS A 249 26.86 -0.75 20.09
C LYS A 249 28.05 -0.54 19.16
N TYR A 250 29.27 -0.37 19.66
CA TYR A 250 30.45 -0.05 18.83
C TYR A 250 31.75 -0.72 19.27
N GLU A 251 31.76 -1.42 20.40
CA GLU A 251 32.88 -2.23 20.91
C GLU A 251 32.82 -3.68 20.42
#